data_AF-A0A7J9ZNQ8-F1
#
_entry.id   AF-A0A7J9ZNQ8-F1
#
_cell.length_a   1.000
_cell.length_b   1.000
_cell.length_c   1.000
_cell.angle_alpha   90.00
_cell.angle_beta   90.00
_cell.angle_gamma   90.00
#
_symmetry.space_group_name_H-M   'P 1'
#
loop_
_entity.id
_entity.type
_entity.pdbx_description
1 polymer ?
#
loop_
_entity_poly.entity_id
_entity_poly.type
_entity_poly.pdbx_seq_one_letter_code
_entity_poly.pdbx_strand_id
1 'polypeptide(L)'
;MPPRVVRGQLKGKRVVVVQGTVQDDYATKQGLNPVRVPDYNGALNQLKTGTSQAWISPAEIGESTAKDSGGKVKLVAKRLSPEPMAFAVAKDNPDLLKALNKGLDQVIEDGTWTKLQEKYFPGREVPEAFEPGSGNLDYPPVKASPTASETPAS
;
A
#
# COMPACT_ATOMS: atom_id res chain seq x y z
N MET A 1 -12.95 7.68 5.09
CA MET A 1 -12.97 6.60 6.10
C MET A 1 -13.36 5.31 5.39
N PRO A 2 -12.59 4.21 5.46
CA PRO A 2 -13.04 2.94 4.91
C PRO A 2 -14.39 2.55 5.53
N PRO A 3 -15.29 1.86 4.81
CA PRO A 3 -16.58 1.48 5.36
C PRO A 3 -16.38 0.65 6.63
N ARG A 4 -16.99 1.06 7.75
CA ARG A 4 -16.91 0.35 9.05
C ARG A 4 -17.22 -1.15 8.94
N VAL A 5 -18.05 -1.51 7.96
CA VAL A 5 -18.43 -2.88 7.60
C VAL A 5 -17.22 -3.77 7.26
N VAL A 6 -16.22 -3.24 6.55
CA VAL A 6 -15.08 -4.02 6.05
C VAL A 6 -14.14 -4.41 7.18
N ARG A 7 -13.84 -3.47 8.10
CA ARG A 7 -13.01 -3.77 9.28
C ARG A 7 -13.65 -4.86 10.15
N GLY A 8 -14.97 -4.81 10.33
CA GLY A 8 -15.71 -5.85 11.07
C GLY A 8 -15.62 -7.23 10.43
N GLN A 9 -15.69 -7.29 9.09
CA GLN A 9 -15.61 -8.55 8.34
C GLN A 9 -14.21 -9.19 8.37
N LEU A 10 -13.15 -8.40 8.57
CA LEU A 10 -11.76 -8.88 8.56
C LEU A 10 -11.23 -9.25 9.97
N LYS A 11 -11.90 -8.85 11.05
CA LYS A 11 -11.48 -9.22 12.42
C LYS A 11 -11.49 -10.75 12.59
N GLY A 12 -10.39 -11.29 13.11
CA GLY A 12 -10.21 -12.72 13.33
C GLY A 12 -9.95 -13.56 12.06
N LYS A 13 -10.00 -12.94 10.86
CA LYS A 13 -9.64 -13.61 9.61
C LYS A 13 -8.16 -13.43 9.30
N ARG A 14 -7.57 -14.41 8.62
CA ARG A 14 -6.22 -14.32 8.04
C ARG A 14 -6.29 -13.45 6.80
N VAL A 15 -5.53 -12.36 6.81
CA VAL A 15 -5.49 -11.38 5.72
C VAL A 15 -4.10 -11.38 5.13
N VAL A 16 -3.93 -11.83 3.89
CA VAL A 16 -2.61 -11.84 3.26
C VAL A 16 -2.22 -10.44 2.80
N VAL A 17 -0.95 -10.07 3.00
CA VAL A 17 -0.33 -8.79 2.63
C VAL A 17 1.10 -9.02 2.16
N VAL A 18 1.62 -8.15 1.28
CA VAL A 18 3.05 -8.18 0.92
C VAL A 18 3.81 -7.41 2.00
N GLN A 19 4.88 -8.02 2.51
CA GLN A 19 5.68 -7.45 3.60
C GLN A 19 6.26 -6.10 3.22
N GLY A 20 6.21 -5.15 4.16
CA GLY A 20 6.80 -3.82 3.98
C GLY A 20 6.02 -2.89 3.05
N THR A 21 4.81 -3.28 2.65
CA THR A 21 3.92 -2.42 1.87
C THR A 21 2.97 -1.63 2.76
N VAL A 22 2.40 -0.55 2.24
CA VAL A 22 1.36 0.24 2.94
C VAL A 22 0.15 -0.60 3.34
N GLN A 23 -0.11 -1.71 2.64
CA GLN A 23 -1.16 -2.67 2.97
C GLN A 23 -0.86 -3.46 4.25
N ASP A 24 0.41 -3.82 4.48
CA ASP A 24 0.88 -4.46 5.72
C ASP A 24 0.77 -3.49 6.90
N ASP A 25 1.24 -2.25 6.70
CA ASP A 25 1.13 -1.17 7.68
C ASP A 25 -0.33 -0.90 8.06
N TYR A 26 -1.21 -0.78 7.06
CA TYR A 26 -2.64 -0.61 7.30
C TYR A 26 -3.22 -1.79 8.10
N ALA A 27 -2.94 -3.04 7.71
CA ALA A 27 -3.44 -4.21 8.42
C ALA A 27 -2.98 -4.24 9.89
N THR A 28 -1.71 -3.89 10.13
CA THR A 28 -1.11 -3.80 11.45
C THR A 28 -1.75 -2.70 12.29
N LYS A 29 -1.86 -1.47 11.76
CA LYS A 29 -2.51 -0.33 12.43
C LYS A 29 -3.97 -0.60 12.78
N GLN A 30 -4.68 -1.36 11.95
CA GLN A 30 -6.08 -1.69 12.19
C GLN A 30 -6.28 -2.84 13.19
N GLY A 31 -5.21 -3.50 13.61
CA GLY A 31 -5.25 -4.66 14.51
C GLY A 31 -5.82 -5.91 13.84
N LEU A 32 -5.54 -6.11 12.56
CA LEU A 32 -5.89 -7.33 11.83
C LEU A 32 -4.85 -8.45 12.09
N ASN A 33 -5.07 -9.63 11.51
CA ASN A 33 -4.11 -10.74 11.55
C ASN A 33 -3.42 -10.91 10.18
N PRO A 34 -2.40 -10.09 9.87
CA PRO A 34 -1.73 -10.12 8.58
C PRO A 34 -0.88 -11.39 8.42
N VAL A 35 -1.04 -12.06 7.28
CA VAL A 35 -0.13 -13.10 6.79
C VAL A 35 0.81 -12.44 5.79
N ARG A 36 2.08 -12.26 6.17
CA ARG A 36 3.07 -11.59 5.33
C ARG A 36 3.68 -12.56 4.32
N VAL A 37 3.76 -12.13 3.07
CA VAL A 37 4.42 -12.83 1.97
C VAL A 37 5.42 -11.90 1.28
N PRO A 38 6.44 -12.43 0.58
CA PRO A 38 7.45 -11.60 -0.06
C PRO A 38 6.96 -10.91 -1.35
N ASP A 39 5.90 -11.41 -1.99
CA ASP A 39 5.44 -10.91 -3.29
C ASP A 39 3.92 -11.08 -3.53
N TYR A 40 3.42 -10.40 -4.56
CA TYR A 40 1.99 -10.38 -4.91
C TYR A 40 1.48 -11.71 -5.50
N ASN A 41 2.32 -12.52 -6.13
CA ASN A 41 1.93 -13.83 -6.65
C ASN A 41 1.65 -14.80 -5.50
N GLY A 42 2.52 -14.81 -4.48
CA GLY A 42 2.31 -15.53 -3.24
C GLY A 42 1.03 -15.09 -2.53
N ALA A 43 0.75 -13.79 -2.50
CA ALA A 43 -0.47 -13.25 -1.89
C ALA A 43 -1.73 -13.76 -2.61
N LEU A 44 -1.75 -13.64 -3.94
CA LEU A 44 -2.87 -14.10 -4.76
C LEU A 44 -3.06 -15.62 -4.67
N ASN A 45 -1.98 -16.40 -4.60
CA ASN A 45 -2.08 -17.85 -4.45
C ASN A 45 -2.70 -18.24 -3.10
N GLN A 46 -2.33 -17.57 -2.00
CA GLN A 46 -2.96 -17.82 -0.71
C GLN A 46 -4.45 -17.49 -0.69
N LEU A 47 -4.86 -16.44 -1.40
CA LEU A 47 -6.27 -16.10 -1.57
C LEU A 47 -7.01 -17.18 -2.36
N LYS A 48 -6.45 -17.63 -3.50
CA LYS A 48 -7.06 -18.64 -4.38
C LYS A 48 -7.19 -20.01 -3.71
N THR A 49 -6.21 -20.40 -2.90
CA THR A 49 -6.19 -21.69 -2.19
C THR A 49 -7.00 -21.69 -0.89
N GLY A 50 -7.48 -20.52 -0.44
CA GLY A 50 -8.22 -20.38 0.82
C GLY A 50 -7.34 -20.37 2.08
N THR A 51 -6.01 -20.44 1.92
CA THR A 51 -5.03 -20.30 3.03
C THR A 51 -5.22 -18.98 3.78
N SER A 52 -5.58 -17.93 3.06
CA SER A 52 -5.99 -16.64 3.60
C SER A 52 -7.40 -16.30 3.11
N GLN A 53 -8.23 -15.72 3.98
CA GLN A 53 -9.64 -15.45 3.68
C GLN A 53 -9.85 -14.09 3.00
N ALA A 54 -8.84 -13.22 3.04
CA ALA A 54 -8.85 -11.93 2.36
C ALA A 54 -7.43 -11.55 1.95
N TRP A 55 -7.34 -10.66 0.98
CA TRP A 55 -6.10 -10.03 0.53
C TRP A 55 -6.29 -8.51 0.54
N ILE A 56 -5.35 -7.79 1.12
CA ILE A 56 -5.26 -6.33 0.96
C ILE A 56 -4.19 -6.07 -0.10
N SER A 57 -4.62 -5.56 -1.24
CA SER A 57 -3.78 -5.33 -2.43
C SER A 57 -3.72 -3.84 -2.78
N PRO A 58 -2.81 -3.43 -3.68
CA PRO A 58 -2.99 -2.22 -4.47
C PRO A 58 -4.35 -2.26 -5.18
N ALA A 59 -5.01 -1.10 -5.30
CA ALA A 59 -6.37 -1.02 -5.79
C ALA A 59 -6.47 -1.54 -7.23
N GLU A 60 -5.53 -1.16 -8.08
CA GLU A 60 -5.45 -1.54 -9.50
C GLU A 60 -5.33 -3.06 -9.66
N ILE A 61 -4.43 -3.68 -8.88
CA ILE A 61 -4.21 -5.13 -8.91
C ILE A 61 -5.45 -5.87 -8.40
N GLY A 62 -6.06 -5.39 -7.31
CA GLY A 62 -7.26 -6.00 -6.73
C GLY A 62 -8.46 -5.93 -7.67
N GLU A 63 -8.61 -4.80 -8.36
CA GLU A 63 -9.67 -4.57 -9.34
C GLU A 63 -9.51 -5.47 -10.58
N SER A 64 -8.32 -5.51 -11.19
CA SER A 64 -8.06 -6.40 -12.32
C SER A 64 -8.28 -7.85 -11.91
N THR A 65 -7.72 -8.26 -10.76
CA THR A 65 -7.88 -9.64 -10.26
C THR A 65 -9.35 -10.01 -10.08
N ALA A 66 -10.16 -9.15 -9.47
CA ALA A 66 -11.58 -9.41 -9.27
C ALA A 66 -12.32 -9.55 -10.61
N LYS A 67 -12.06 -8.65 -11.56
CA LYS A 67 -12.63 -8.66 -12.91
C LYS A 67 -12.27 -9.94 -13.68
N ASP A 68 -10.99 -10.32 -13.63
CA ASP A 68 -10.45 -11.45 -14.40
C ASP A 68 -10.74 -12.81 -13.75
N SER A 69 -11.18 -12.82 -12.47
CA SER A 69 -11.45 -14.04 -11.72
C SER A 69 -12.71 -14.80 -12.15
N GLY A 70 -13.57 -14.20 -12.98
CA GLY A 70 -14.87 -14.76 -13.33
C GLY A 70 -15.78 -14.95 -12.11
N GLY A 71 -15.69 -14.06 -11.12
CA GLY A 71 -16.51 -14.09 -9.89
C GLY A 71 -15.93 -14.90 -8.74
N LYS A 72 -14.77 -15.54 -8.90
CA LYS A 72 -14.08 -16.29 -7.83
C LYS A 72 -13.45 -15.38 -6.77
N VAL A 73 -13.06 -14.16 -7.17
CA VAL A 73 -12.54 -13.12 -6.29
C VAL A 73 -13.52 -11.95 -6.32
N LYS A 74 -13.99 -11.56 -5.14
CA LYS A 74 -14.90 -10.41 -4.99
C LYS A 74 -14.16 -9.22 -4.42
N LEU A 75 -14.25 -8.09 -5.10
CA LEU A 75 -13.80 -6.82 -4.55
C LEU A 75 -14.78 -6.36 -3.46
N VAL A 76 -14.35 -6.36 -2.20
CA VAL A 76 -15.21 -6.03 -1.05
C VAL A 76 -15.15 -4.54 -0.70
N ALA A 77 -14.03 -3.88 -0.98
CA ALA A 77 -13.82 -2.47 -0.66
C ALA A 77 -12.75 -1.86 -1.57
N LYS A 78 -12.86 -0.56 -1.80
CA LYS A 78 -11.85 0.28 -2.44
C LYS A 78 -11.40 1.37 -1.47
N ARG A 79 -10.20 1.91 -1.69
CA ARG A 79 -9.64 3.07 -0.95
C ARG A 79 -9.73 2.87 0.57
N LEU A 80 -9.07 1.83 1.05
CA LEU A 80 -9.07 1.46 2.47
C LEU A 80 -8.43 2.53 3.37
N SER A 81 -7.52 3.31 2.81
CA SER A 81 -6.77 4.34 3.50
C SER A 81 -6.60 5.56 2.59
N PRO A 82 -6.62 6.80 3.13
CA PRO A 82 -6.23 7.99 2.40
C PRO A 82 -4.70 8.17 2.33
N GLU A 83 -3.92 7.18 2.79
CA GLU A 83 -2.47 7.28 2.88
C GLU A 83 -1.84 7.51 1.50
N PRO A 84 -0.92 8.49 1.38
CA PRO A 84 -0.24 8.77 0.13
C PRO A 84 0.73 7.65 -0.22
N MET A 85 1.09 7.56 -1.50
CA MET A 85 2.25 6.78 -1.92
C MET A 85 3.53 7.58 -1.66
N ALA A 86 4.59 6.90 -1.25
CA ALA A 86 5.89 7.52 -0.96
C ALA A 86 7.03 6.63 -1.45
N PHE A 87 8.20 7.23 -1.63
CA PHE A 87 9.45 6.51 -1.85
C PHE A 87 10.07 6.10 -0.52
N ALA A 88 10.47 4.83 -0.39
CA ALA A 88 11.21 4.36 0.78
C ALA A 88 12.70 4.67 0.63
N VAL A 89 13.31 5.23 1.68
CA VAL A 89 14.75 5.54 1.75
C VAL A 89 15.34 4.94 3.03
N ALA A 90 16.59 4.50 2.98
CA ALA A 90 17.30 4.01 4.15
C ALA A 90 17.46 5.11 5.22
N LYS A 91 17.31 4.74 6.50
CA LYS A 91 17.29 5.72 7.62
C LYS A 91 18.61 6.50 7.76
N ASP A 92 19.71 5.90 7.35
CA ASP A 92 21.07 6.44 7.38
C ASP A 92 21.43 7.24 6.11
N ASN A 93 20.47 7.43 5.18
CA ASN A 93 20.69 8.18 3.95
C ASN A 93 19.78 9.44 3.85
N PRO A 94 20.00 10.45 4.72
CA PRO A 94 19.20 11.68 4.72
C PRO A 94 19.42 12.53 3.46
N ASP A 95 20.55 12.39 2.78
CA ASP A 95 20.86 13.18 1.58
C ASP A 95 20.05 12.70 0.37
N LEU A 96 19.85 11.38 0.21
CA LEU A 96 18.95 10.85 -0.81
C LEU A 96 17.50 11.28 -0.55
N LEU A 97 17.06 11.30 0.71
CA LEU A 97 15.73 11.77 1.07
C LEU A 97 15.53 13.23 0.65
N LYS A 98 16.48 14.12 0.97
CA LYS A 98 16.42 15.53 0.57
C LYS A 98 16.42 15.69 -0.95
N ALA A 99 17.27 14.94 -1.66
CA ALA A 99 17.36 14.99 -3.12
C ALA A 99 16.07 14.53 -3.79
N LEU A 100 15.46 13.44 -3.30
CA LEU A 100 14.18 12.93 -3.81
C LEU A 100 13.04 13.92 -3.58
N ASN A 101 12.93 14.47 -2.37
CA ASN A 101 11.88 15.45 -2.07
C ASN A 101 12.02 16.70 -2.94
N LYS A 102 13.24 17.23 -3.08
CA LYS A 102 13.50 18.37 -3.96
C LYS A 102 13.18 18.07 -5.42
N GLY A 103 13.57 16.88 -5.90
CA GLY A 103 13.27 16.46 -7.28
C GLY A 103 11.77 16.35 -7.51
N LEU A 104 11.02 15.80 -6.54
CA LEU A 104 9.57 15.70 -6.59
C LEU A 104 8.91 17.08 -6.65
N ASP A 105 9.37 18.03 -5.85
CA ASP A 105 8.86 19.42 -5.88
C ASP A 105 9.03 20.04 -7.27
N GLN A 106 10.18 19.82 -7.92
CA GLN A 106 10.46 20.35 -9.26
C GLN A 106 9.54 19.76 -10.33
N VAL A 107 9.28 18.43 -10.32
CA VAL A 107 8.35 17.82 -11.29
C VAL A 107 6.88 18.13 -11.01
N ILE A 108 6.53 18.54 -9.80
CA ILE A 108 5.21 19.08 -9.49
C ILE A 108 5.10 20.51 -10.06
N GLU A 109 6.08 21.35 -9.76
CA GLU A 109 6.11 22.77 -10.16
C GLU A 109 6.13 22.95 -11.68
N ASP A 110 6.89 22.13 -12.42
CA ASP A 110 6.98 22.23 -13.88
C ASP A 110 5.83 21.54 -14.65
N GLY A 111 4.88 20.93 -13.91
CA GLY A 111 3.73 20.22 -14.45
C GLY A 111 4.03 18.86 -15.09
N THR A 112 5.26 18.35 -14.99
CA THR A 112 5.63 17.01 -15.47
C THR A 112 4.82 15.94 -14.77
N TRP A 113 4.58 16.08 -13.45
CA TRP A 113 3.74 15.17 -12.69
C TRP A 113 2.34 15.04 -13.30
N THR A 114 1.67 16.16 -13.55
CA THR A 114 0.31 16.19 -14.13
C THR A 114 0.27 15.47 -15.48
N LYS A 115 1.25 15.73 -16.35
CA LYS A 115 1.35 15.05 -17.66
C LYS A 115 1.53 13.53 -17.53
N LEU A 116 2.37 13.07 -16.61
CA LEU A 116 2.56 11.64 -16.34
C LEU A 116 1.29 11.02 -15.78
N GLN A 117 0.63 11.72 -14.87
CA GLN A 117 -0.59 11.26 -14.24
C GLN A 117 -1.71 11.07 -15.27
N GLU A 118 -1.93 12.04 -16.15
CA GLU A 118 -2.93 11.94 -17.24
C GLU A 118 -2.61 10.79 -18.20
N LYS A 119 -1.32 10.59 -18.52
CA LYS A 119 -0.86 9.54 -19.44
C LYS A 119 -1.09 8.13 -18.89
N TYR A 120 -0.74 7.90 -17.62
CA TYR A 120 -0.75 6.55 -17.03
C TYR A 120 -2.02 6.23 -16.24
N PHE A 121 -2.71 7.25 -15.75
CA PHE A 121 -3.90 7.10 -14.89
C PHE A 121 -5.03 8.06 -15.32
N PRO A 122 -5.49 8.01 -16.58
CA PRO A 122 -6.52 8.91 -17.07
C PRO A 122 -7.78 8.85 -16.19
N GLY A 123 -8.29 10.02 -15.79
CA GLY A 123 -9.48 10.16 -14.95
C GLY A 123 -9.27 9.99 -13.44
N ARG A 124 -8.03 9.81 -12.98
CA ARG A 124 -7.68 9.98 -11.55
C ARG A 124 -7.34 11.45 -11.31
N GLU A 125 -7.97 12.08 -10.35
CA GLU A 125 -7.63 13.47 -9.99
C GLU A 125 -6.39 13.50 -9.10
N VAL A 126 -5.50 14.47 -9.36
CA VAL A 126 -4.44 14.83 -8.43
C VAL A 126 -5.07 15.65 -7.30
N PRO A 127 -4.90 15.28 -6.02
CA PRO A 127 -5.44 16.06 -4.91
C PRO A 127 -4.93 17.51 -4.96
N GLU A 128 -5.79 18.49 -4.66
CA GLU A 128 -5.39 19.91 -4.64
C GLU A 128 -4.22 20.18 -3.68
N ALA A 129 -4.12 19.42 -2.59
CA ALA A 129 -3.03 19.52 -1.62
C ALA A 129 -1.68 18.96 -2.13
N PHE A 130 -1.61 18.42 -3.35
CA PHE A 130 -0.39 17.90 -3.96
C PHE A 130 0.34 19.00 -4.72
N GLU A 131 0.99 19.87 -3.96
CA GLU A 131 1.78 21.02 -4.42
C GLU A 131 3.25 20.91 -3.99
N PRO A 132 4.19 21.72 -4.52
CA PRO A 132 5.58 21.70 -4.08
C PRO A 132 5.68 21.91 -2.56
N GLY A 133 6.42 21.05 -1.86
CA GLY A 133 6.56 21.05 -0.41
C GLY A 133 5.54 20.17 0.34
N SER A 134 4.53 19.61 -0.34
CA SER A 134 3.51 18.74 0.27
C SER A 134 4.03 17.40 0.79
N GLY A 135 5.29 17.04 0.52
CA GLY A 135 5.95 15.81 0.98
C GLY A 135 6.30 15.78 2.47
N ASN A 136 6.26 16.91 3.18
CA ASN A 136 6.55 16.98 4.61
C ASN A 136 5.32 16.64 5.45
N LEU A 137 4.92 15.37 5.44
CA LEU A 137 3.82 14.85 6.26
C LEU A 137 4.38 14.05 7.44
N ASP A 138 3.87 14.33 8.64
CA ASP A 138 4.15 13.51 9.82
C ASP A 138 3.44 12.17 9.70
N TYR A 139 4.18 11.16 9.26
CA TYR A 139 3.72 9.79 9.21
C TYR A 139 4.49 8.94 10.23
N PRO A 140 3.95 8.78 11.46
CA PRO A 140 4.65 8.02 12.48
C PRO A 140 4.85 6.58 12.00
N PRO A 141 6.07 6.02 12.15
CA PRO A 141 6.34 4.66 11.71
C PRO A 141 5.40 3.70 12.41
N VAL A 142 4.92 2.70 11.68
CA VAL A 142 4.21 1.57 12.30
C VAL A 142 5.19 0.91 13.26
N LYS A 143 4.82 0.78 14.53
CA LYS A 143 5.62 -0.01 15.48
C LYS A 143 5.75 -1.40 14.87
N ALA A 144 6.97 -1.78 14.49
CA ALA A 144 7.24 -3.07 13.89
C ALA A 144 6.69 -4.15 14.84
N SER A 145 5.69 -4.92 14.39
CA SER A 145 5.38 -6.19 15.04
C SER A 145 6.57 -7.11 14.84
N PRO A 146 7.00 -7.86 15.86
CA PRO A 146 8.15 -8.74 15.75
C PRO A 146 7.82 -9.79 14.71
N THR A 147 8.41 -9.69 13.51
CA THR A 147 8.27 -10.71 12.49
C THR A 147 9.62 -11.40 12.38
N ALA A 148 9.60 -12.69 12.73
CA ALA A 148 10.59 -13.72 12.47
C ALA A 148 12.06 -13.31 12.66
N SER A 149 12.57 -13.66 13.85
CA SER A 149 13.97 -13.99 14.14
C SER A 149 14.85 -14.12 12.90
N GLU A 150 15.75 -13.16 12.72
CA GLU A 150 17.02 -13.37 12.05
C GLU A 150 17.67 -14.58 12.71
N THR A 151 17.72 -15.72 12.01
CA THR A 151 18.65 -16.78 12.39
C THR A 151 20.05 -16.23 12.12
N PRO A 152 20.93 -16.09 13.13
CA PRO A 152 22.31 -15.71 12.87
C PRO A 152 22.96 -16.86 12.12
N ALA A 153 23.53 -16.57 10.95
CA ALA A 153 24.44 -17.50 10.30
C ALA A 153 25.61 -17.79 11.26
N SER A 154 25.82 -19.07 11.57
CA SER A 154 27.00 -19.57 12.28
C SER A 154 28.20 -19.70 11.35
#